data_AF-A0A086YUE3-F1
#
_entry.id   AF-A0A086YUE3-F1
#
_cell.length_a   1.000
_cell.length_b   1.000
_cell.length_c   1.000
_cell.angle_alpha   90.00
_cell.angle_beta   90.00
_cell.angle_gamma   90.00
#
_symmetry.space_group_name_H-M   'P 1'
#
loop_
_entity.id
_entity.type
_entity.pdbx_description
1 polymer ?
#
loop_
_entity_poly.entity_id
_entity_poly.type
_entity_poly.pdbx_seq_one_letter_code
_entity_poly.pdbx_strand_id
1 'polypeptide(L)' 'MREKMLPSQTLPDFQQYLISRKLVPEKSVAFYAYWANRYLTFSKRLKNADAAEALRLFLEDLQSRENIAD' A
#
# COMPACT_ATOMS: atom_id res chain seq x y z
N MET A 1 -18.93 -1.59 -8.75
CA MET A 1 -18.89 -1.73 -7.28
C MET A 1 -17.43 -1.79 -6.85
N ARG A 2 -16.94 -0.93 -5.94
CA ARG A 2 -15.61 -1.11 -5.33
C ARG A 2 -15.82 -1.96 -4.08
N GLU A 3 -15.37 -3.20 -4.09
CA GLU A 3 -15.40 -4.05 -2.91
C GLU A 3 -14.59 -3.39 -1.80
N LYS A 4 -15.24 -3.07 -0.68
CA LYS A 4 -14.57 -2.67 0.56
C LYS A 4 -13.90 -3.93 1.12
N MET A 5 -12.69 -4.24 0.65
CA MET A 5 -11.87 -5.29 1.27
C MET A 5 -11.56 -4.88 2.70
N LEU A 6 -11.88 -5.76 3.66
CA LEU A 6 -11.57 -5.53 5.06
C LEU A 6 -10.04 -5.50 5.25
N PRO A 7 -9.51 -4.70 6.19
CA PRO A 7 -8.06 -4.59 6.43
C PRO A 7 -7.39 -5.96 6.69
N SER A 8 -8.11 -6.90 7.30
CA SER A 8 -7.66 -8.27 7.57
C SER A 8 -7.54 -9.16 6.32
N GLN A 9 -8.08 -8.76 5.18
CA GLN A 9 -8.05 -9.53 3.93
C GLN A 9 -7.07 -8.97 2.89
N THR A 10 -6.46 -7.82 3.15
CA THR A 10 -5.54 -7.19 2.21
C THR A 10 -4.14 -7.78 2.35
N LEU A 11 -3.66 -8.50 1.33
CA LEU A 11 -2.31 -9.11 1.31
C LEU A 11 -2.01 -10.01 2.54
N PRO A 12 -2.77 -11.11 2.76
CA PRO A 12 -2.64 -11.94 3.96
C PRO A 12 -1.23 -12.52 4.15
N ASP A 13 -0.58 -12.97 3.07
CA ASP A 13 0.79 -13.50 3.14
C ASP A 13 1.82 -12.42 3.51
N PHE A 14 1.60 -11.18 3.04
CA PHE A 14 2.44 -10.04 3.40
C PHE A 14 2.25 -9.67 4.87
N GLN A 15 1.01 -9.69 5.37
CA GLN A 15 0.73 -9.47 6.80
C GLN A 15 1.43 -10.52 7.66
N GLN A 16 1.35 -11.80 7.28
CA GLN A 16 2.02 -12.88 7.99
C GLN A 16 3.55 -12.75 7.95
N TYR A 17 4.10 -12.29 6.81
CA TYR A 17 5.51 -11.98 6.69
C TYR A 17 5.95 -10.88 7.67
N LEU A 18 5.20 -9.79 7.77
CA LEU A 18 5.49 -8.69 8.69
C LEU A 18 5.45 -9.14 10.16
N ILE A 19 4.47 -9.96 10.53
CA ILE A 19 4.30 -10.50 11.90
C ILE A 19 5.43 -11.47 12.24
N SER A 20 5.67 -12.48 11.40
CA SER A 20 6.66 -13.52 11.66
C SER A 20 8.09 -12.98 11.79
N ARG A 21 8.38 -11.88 11.08
CA ARG A 21 9.68 -11.19 11.11
C ARG A 21 9.75 -10.05 12.12
N LYS A 22 8.65 -9.75 12.84
CA LYS A 22 8.55 -8.62 13.78
C LYS A 22 9.00 -7.28 13.17
N LEU A 23 8.68 -7.06 11.89
CA LEU A 23 9.13 -5.87 11.15
C LEU A 23 8.35 -4.61 11.57
N VAL A 24 7.13 -4.79 12.05
CA VAL A 24 6.25 -3.72 12.51
C VAL A 24 5.45 -4.19 13.73
N PRO A 25 4.96 -3.28 14.59
CA PRO A 25 4.01 -3.63 15.65
C PRO A 25 2.76 -4.31 15.07
N GLU A 26 2.27 -5.39 15.69
CA GLU A 26 1.11 -6.15 15.19
C GLU A 26 -0.12 -5.27 14.91
N LYS A 27 -0.38 -4.29 15.80
CA LYS A 27 -1.45 -3.29 15.64
C LYS A 27 -1.38 -2.44 14.37
N SER A 28 -0.21 -2.38 13.74
CA SER A 28 0.05 -1.59 12.52
C SER A 28 0.13 -2.44 11.26
N VAL A 29 0.11 -3.77 11.35
CA VAL A 29 0.29 -4.68 10.20
C VAL A 29 -0.73 -4.39 9.09
N ALA A 30 -2.00 -4.23 9.44
CA ALA A 30 -3.05 -3.91 8.48
C ALA A 30 -2.83 -2.54 7.81
N PHE A 31 -2.28 -1.56 8.53
CA PHE A 31 -1.94 -0.24 7.98
C PHE A 31 -0.83 -0.35 6.91
N TYR A 32 0.23 -1.09 7.19
CA TYR A 32 1.29 -1.33 6.21
C TYR A 32 0.80 -2.13 5.00
N ALA A 33 -0.03 -3.16 5.23
CA ALA A 33 -0.63 -3.93 4.14
C ALA A 33 -1.54 -3.09 3.25
N TYR A 34 -2.29 -2.16 3.84
CA TYR A 34 -3.11 -1.20 3.09
C TYR A 34 -2.25 -0.33 2.16
N TRP A 35 -1.18 0.28 2.67
CA TRP A 35 -0.30 1.13 1.87
C TRP A 35 0.44 0.35 0.78
N ALA A 36 0.95 -0.84 1.12
CA ALA A 36 1.56 -1.74 0.15
C ALA A 36 0.58 -2.08 -0.98
N ASN A 37 -0.67 -2.44 -0.66
CA ASN A 37 -1.68 -2.74 -1.67
C ASN A 37 -2.01 -1.52 -2.55
N ARG A 38 -2.07 -0.32 -1.95
CA ARG A 38 -2.31 0.93 -2.68
C ARG A 38 -1.17 1.22 -3.67
N TYR A 39 0.08 1.06 -3.24
CA TYR A 39 1.27 1.19 -4.10
C TYR A 39 1.31 0.12 -5.20
N LEU A 40 1.04 -1.15 -4.88
CA LEU A 40 1.00 -2.24 -5.86
C LEU A 40 -0.09 -2.02 -6.92
N THR A 41 -1.26 -1.52 -6.51
CA THR A 41 -2.35 -1.20 -7.44
C THR A 41 -2.00 -0.03 -8.34
N PHE A 42 -1.29 0.97 -7.81
CA PHE A 42 -0.80 2.12 -8.57
C PHE A 42 0.28 1.71 -9.58
N SER A 43 1.34 1.04 -9.11
CA SER A 43 2.49 0.63 -9.92
C SER A 43 2.13 -0.31 -11.07
N LYS A 44 1.11 -1.17 -10.91
CA LYS A 44 0.58 -2.00 -12.02
C LYS A 44 0.14 -1.20 -13.25
N ARG A 45 -0.16 0.09 -13.10
CA ARG A 45 -0.55 0.99 -14.20
C ARG A 45 0.64 1.63 -14.91
N LEU A 46 1.80 1.66 -14.25
CA LEU A 46 3.04 2.24 -14.76
C LEU A 46 3.83 1.15 -15.48
N LYS A 47 3.60 1.00 -16.80
CA LYS A 47 4.42 0.11 -17.62
C LYS A 47 5.82 0.73 -17.76
N ASN A 48 6.86 -0.04 -17.41
CA ASN A 48 8.28 0.30 -17.57
C ASN A 48 8.83 1.44 -16.70
N ALA A 49 8.11 1.88 -15.65
CA ALA A 49 8.72 2.75 -14.65
C ALA A 49 9.68 1.94 -13.77
N ASP A 50 10.87 2.46 -13.54
CA ASP A 50 11.73 1.92 -12.48
C ASP A 50 11.14 2.20 -11.09
N ALA A 51 11.68 1.56 -10.06
CA ALA A 51 11.14 1.65 -8.71
C ALA A 51 11.17 3.08 -8.13
N ALA A 52 12.19 3.87 -8.47
CA ALA A 52 12.34 5.23 -7.96
C ALA A 52 11.32 6.17 -8.62
N GLU A 53 11.15 6.04 -9.94
CA GLU A 53 10.16 6.81 -10.68
C GLU A 53 8.74 6.42 -10.29
N ALA A 54 8.46 5.12 -10.14
CA ALA A 54 7.16 4.65 -9.66
C ALA A 54 6.84 5.16 -8.25
N LEU A 55 7.84 5.28 -7.38
CA LEU A 55 7.68 5.86 -6.04
C LEU A 55 7.40 7.36 -6.11
N ARG A 56 8.17 8.12 -6.91
CA ARG A 56 7.96 9.56 -7.11
C ARG A 56 6.55 9.85 -7.61
N LEU A 57 6.13 9.17 -8.67
CA LEU A 57 4.78 9.31 -9.25
C LEU A 57 3.68 8.91 -8.27
N PHE A 58 3.92 7.93 -7.41
CA PHE A 58 2.95 7.54 -6.37
C PHE A 58 2.77 8.64 -5.33
N LEU A 59 3.87 9.25 -4.87
CA LEU A 59 3.80 10.37 -3.91
C LEU A 59 3.09 11.59 -4.52
N GLU A 60 3.33 11.87 -5.80
CA GLU A 60 2.63 12.94 -6.53
C GLU A 60 1.13 12.64 -6.71
N ASP A 61 0.75 11.39 -7.03
CA ASP A 61 -0.65 10.95 -7.06
C ASP A 61 -1.33 11.06 -5.68
N LEU A 62 -0.59 10.83 -4.59
CA LEU A 62 -1.11 11.04 -3.24
C LEU A 62 -1.32 12.53 -2.96
N GLN A 63 -0.34 13.38 -3.24
CA GLN A 63 -0.42 14.82 -2.96
C GLN A 63 -1.49 15.53 -3.79
N SER A 64 -1.66 15.15 -5.06
CA SER A 64 -2.67 15.73 -5.97
C SER A 64 -4.12 15.39 -5.58
N ARG A 65 -4.33 14.35 -4.77
CA ARG A 65 -5.63 14.03 -4.20
C ARG A 65 -5.79 14.84 -2.91
N GLU A 66 -6.08 16.14 -3.03
CA GLU A 66 -6.41 17.02 -1.89
C GLU A 66 -7.56 16.44 -1.05
N ASN A 67 -7.19 15.64 -0.04
CA ASN A 67 -7.92 15.17 1.15
C ASN A 67 -7.11 14.05 1.86
N ILE A 68 -5.78 14.20 2.00
CA ILE A 68 -4.96 13.35 2.88
C ILE A 68 -4.49 14.12 4.12
N ALA A 69 -5.03 15.31 4.35
CA ALA A 69 -4.98 15.93 5.67
C ALA A 69 -6.19 15.39 6.47
N ASP A 70 -5.90 14.80 7.63
CA ASP A 70 -6.88 14.55 8.70
C ASP A 70 -7.53 15.88 9.13
#